data_AF-A0A821H8L0-F1
#
_entry.id   AF-A0A821H8L0-F1
#
_cell.length_a   1.000
_cell.length_b   1.000
_cell.length_c   1.000
_cell.angle_alpha   90.00
_cell.angle_beta   90.00
_cell.angle_gamma   90.00
#
_symmetry.space_group_name_H-M   'P 1'
#
loop_
_entity.id
_entity.type
_entity.pdbx_description
1 polymer ?
#
loop_
_entity_poly.entity_id
_entity_poly.type
_entity_poly.pdbx_seq_one_letter_code
_entity_poly.pdbx_strand_id
1 'polypeptide(L)'
;MKSIRLHWCLNEISAAIELLEEALKTYGNFPKLWMMKGQISAQQGATGFDAAREAYLEGIKRCPTSIPLWLLLIELEINNGQLIKARANLEKARLRNPATPELWLASVRLEVNAGNVQQAKVMIARGMQECPSAGILWAEAIFMEARPQRKSKSVDGLKKCEHDPYVLMAVSKLFWSERRIDKAREWFNRTVKLETDNGDCWAAFYKFELMNGTEQQQADIKQKCISFEPRHGELWCRIAKDVKNWKLKTGDILELCATQMPIPN
;
A
#
# COMPACT_ATOMS: atom_id res chain seq x y z
N MET A 1 17.02 11.96 10.90
CA MET A 1 15.67 11.64 10.36
C MET A 1 14.69 12.82 10.39
N LYS A 2 14.31 13.36 11.57
CA LYS A 2 13.32 14.45 11.66
C LYS A 2 13.80 15.74 10.96
N SER A 3 15.06 16.12 11.17
CA SER A 3 15.70 17.26 10.49
C SER A 3 15.74 17.07 8.97
N ILE A 4 16.22 15.93 8.45
CA ILE A 4 16.17 15.59 7.02
C ILE A 4 14.75 15.74 6.44
N ARG A 5 13.74 15.19 7.12
CA ARG A 5 12.35 15.31 6.66
C ARG A 5 11.87 16.76 6.63
N LEU A 6 12.27 17.57 7.61
CA LEU A 6 11.91 18.99 7.64
C LEU A 6 12.48 19.74 6.44
N HIS A 7 13.79 19.63 6.19
CA HIS A 7 14.44 20.25 5.02
C HIS A 7 13.81 19.77 3.72
N TRP A 8 13.48 18.48 3.63
CA TRP A 8 12.78 17.92 2.48
C TRP A 8 11.38 18.54 2.29
N CYS A 9 10.60 18.70 3.37
CA CYS A 9 9.29 19.37 3.34
C CYS A 9 9.36 20.86 3.02
N LEU A 10 10.50 21.51 3.29
CA LEU A 10 10.76 22.91 2.95
C LEU A 10 11.35 23.08 1.54
N ASN A 11 11.50 22.00 0.77
CA ASN A 11 12.10 21.97 -0.56
C ASN A 11 13.61 22.36 -0.58
N GLU A 12 14.29 22.23 0.55
CA GLU A 12 15.73 22.44 0.71
C GLU A 12 16.49 21.14 0.40
N ILE A 13 16.48 20.73 -0.87
CA ILE A 13 16.93 19.41 -1.31
C ILE A 13 18.42 19.18 -1.06
N SER A 14 19.27 20.18 -1.32
CA SER A 14 20.73 20.08 -1.13
C SER A 14 21.09 19.79 0.33
N ALA A 15 20.56 20.60 1.26
CA ALA A 15 20.76 20.41 2.70
C ALA A 15 20.23 19.05 3.19
N ALA A 16 19.08 18.61 2.66
CA ALA A 16 18.54 17.29 3.00
C ALA A 16 19.45 16.13 2.55
N ILE A 17 20.09 16.26 1.38
CA ILE A 17 21.05 15.26 0.85
C ILE A 17 22.33 15.25 1.70
N GLU A 18 22.91 16.41 2.01
CA GLU A 18 24.12 16.49 2.84
C GLU A 18 23.91 15.83 4.21
N LEU A 19 22.81 16.17 4.89
CA LEU A 19 22.44 15.57 6.17
C LEU A 19 22.17 14.06 6.05
N LEU A 20 21.64 13.59 4.92
CA LEU A 20 21.47 12.16 4.66
C LEU A 20 22.80 11.44 4.50
N GLU A 21 23.76 12.03 3.80
CA GLU A 21 25.07 11.42 3.58
C GLU A 21 25.88 11.35 4.88
N GLU A 22 25.83 12.39 5.70
CA GLU A 22 26.38 12.35 7.06
C GLU A 22 25.71 11.27 7.91
N ALA A 23 24.39 11.21 7.91
CA ALA A 23 23.64 10.22 8.68
C ALA A 23 23.89 8.78 8.20
N LEU A 24 24.15 8.56 6.91
CA LEU A 24 24.46 7.24 6.36
C LEU A 24 25.90 6.80 6.66
N LYS A 25 26.84 7.72 6.90
CA LYS A 25 28.18 7.40 7.40
C LYS A 25 28.11 6.81 8.82
N THR A 26 27.26 7.36 9.67
CA THR A 26 27.11 6.91 11.07
C THR A 26 26.10 5.77 11.23
N TYR A 27 25.00 5.77 10.47
CA TYR A 27 23.87 4.84 10.60
C TYR A 27 23.56 4.11 9.28
N GLY A 28 24.58 3.55 8.65
CA GLY A 28 24.46 2.88 7.34
C GLY A 28 23.52 1.65 7.30
N ASN A 29 23.21 1.05 8.45
CA ASN A 29 22.32 -0.11 8.58
C ASN A 29 20.84 0.27 8.84
N PHE A 30 20.50 1.56 8.78
CA PHE A 30 19.15 2.00 9.05
C PHE A 30 18.36 2.23 7.74
N PRO A 31 17.39 1.36 7.41
CA PRO A 31 16.80 1.29 6.06
C PRO A 31 16.06 2.56 5.66
N LYS A 32 15.43 3.24 6.61
CA LYS A 32 14.61 4.43 6.33
C LYS A 32 15.43 5.64 5.85
N LEU A 33 16.73 5.71 6.15
CA LEU A 33 17.62 6.73 5.56
C LEU A 33 17.84 6.46 4.06
N TRP A 34 18.04 5.19 3.69
CA TRP A 34 18.13 4.78 2.28
C TRP A 34 16.82 5.00 1.52
N MET A 35 15.68 4.73 2.17
CA MET A 35 14.36 5.05 1.60
C MET A 35 14.23 6.54 1.30
N MET A 36 14.59 7.41 2.25
CA MET A 36 14.55 8.86 2.08
C MET A 36 15.51 9.33 0.97
N LYS A 37 16.74 8.80 0.92
CA LYS A 37 17.72 9.14 -0.11
C LYS A 37 17.19 8.81 -1.51
N GLY A 38 16.69 7.59 -1.72
CA GLY A 38 16.14 7.21 -3.01
C GLY A 38 14.88 8.00 -3.40
N GLN A 39 14.01 8.34 -2.44
CA GLN A 39 12.81 9.15 -2.71
C GLN A 39 13.16 10.59 -3.10
N ILE A 40 14.12 11.22 -2.42
CA ILE A 40 14.61 12.56 -2.78
C ILE A 40 15.26 12.54 -4.16
N SER A 41 16.12 11.56 -4.43
CA SER A 41 16.73 11.40 -5.75
C SER A 41 15.68 11.18 -6.85
N ALA A 42 14.64 10.36 -6.60
CA ALA A 42 13.56 10.14 -7.56
C ALA A 42 12.74 11.42 -7.85
N GLN A 43 12.62 12.34 -6.90
CA GLN A 43 11.94 13.63 -7.10
C GLN A 43 12.69 14.56 -8.06
N GLN A 44 13.98 14.35 -8.29
CA GLN A 44 14.77 15.12 -9.25
C GLN A 44 14.47 14.73 -10.72
N GLY A 45 13.52 13.81 -10.95
CA GLY A 45 13.06 13.43 -12.29
C GLY A 45 14.02 12.50 -13.02
N ALA A 46 14.11 12.64 -14.34
CA ALA A 46 14.86 11.72 -15.21
C ALA A 46 16.36 11.65 -14.88
N THR A 47 16.95 12.76 -14.44
CA THR A 47 18.37 12.82 -14.02
C THR A 47 18.62 12.11 -12.69
N GLY A 48 17.57 11.92 -11.88
CA GLY A 48 17.66 11.31 -10.56
C GLY A 48 17.39 9.81 -10.52
N PHE A 49 17.00 9.19 -11.65
CA PHE A 49 16.65 7.76 -11.69
C PHE A 49 17.82 6.86 -11.31
N ASP A 50 18.96 7.03 -11.97
CA ASP A 50 20.12 6.16 -11.73
C ASP A 50 20.65 6.35 -10.31
N ALA A 51 20.67 7.59 -9.81
CA ALA A 51 21.02 7.90 -8.43
C ALA A 51 20.04 7.27 -7.42
N ALA A 52 18.73 7.31 -7.69
CA ALA A 52 17.72 6.69 -6.84
C ALA A 52 17.84 5.16 -6.83
N ARG A 53 18.07 4.56 -8.00
CA ARG A 53 18.31 3.12 -8.14
C ARG A 53 19.55 2.71 -7.36
N GLU A 54 20.66 3.43 -7.52
CA GLU A 54 21.90 3.16 -6.79
C GLU A 54 21.69 3.25 -5.28
N ALA A 55 21.01 4.30 -4.80
CA ALA A 55 20.70 4.46 -3.38
C ALA A 55 19.88 3.29 -2.83
N TYR A 56 18.86 2.81 -3.56
CA TYR A 56 18.09 1.65 -3.13
C TYR A 56 18.88 0.35 -3.18
N LEU A 57 19.69 0.13 -4.23
CA LEU A 57 20.53 -1.06 -4.34
C LEU A 57 21.56 -1.13 -3.22
N GLU A 58 22.21 -0.01 -2.89
CA GLU A 58 23.14 0.07 -1.78
C GLU A 58 22.42 -0.12 -0.44
N GLY A 59 21.24 0.47 -0.28
CA GLY A 59 20.39 0.24 0.88
C GLY A 59 19.99 -1.22 1.07
N ILE A 60 19.68 -1.94 -0.02
CA ILE A 60 19.34 -3.36 -0.01
C ILE A 60 20.57 -4.23 0.33
N LYS A 61 21.77 -3.89 -0.15
CA LYS A 61 22.99 -4.62 0.22
C LYS A 61 23.24 -4.56 1.73
N ARG A 62 23.02 -3.39 2.35
CA ARG A 62 23.20 -3.19 3.79
C ARG A 62 22.04 -3.71 4.63
N CYS A 63 20.81 -3.53 4.14
CA CYS A 63 19.55 -3.86 4.83
C CYS A 63 18.69 -4.81 3.98
N PRO A 64 19.14 -6.06 3.72
CA PRO A 64 18.47 -6.95 2.77
C PRO A 64 17.11 -7.46 3.26
N THR A 65 16.85 -7.38 4.56
CA THR A 65 15.59 -7.81 5.20
C THR A 65 14.48 -6.76 5.15
N SER A 66 14.78 -5.54 4.70
CA SER A 66 13.82 -4.45 4.68
C SER A 66 12.91 -4.54 3.45
N ILE A 67 11.72 -5.12 3.63
CA ILE A 67 10.68 -5.25 2.60
C ILE A 67 10.32 -3.89 1.96
N PRO A 68 10.13 -2.79 2.71
CA PRO A 68 9.80 -1.50 2.10
C PRO A 68 10.88 -0.95 1.14
N LEU A 69 12.16 -1.29 1.35
CA LEU A 69 13.24 -0.88 0.45
C LEU A 69 13.15 -1.63 -0.89
N TRP A 70 12.88 -2.93 -0.83
CA TRP A 70 12.63 -3.74 -2.03
C TRP A 70 11.44 -3.18 -2.80
N LEU A 71 10.31 -2.93 -2.13
CA LEU A 71 9.11 -2.39 -2.76
C LEU A 71 9.37 -1.04 -3.43
N LEU A 72 10.09 -0.11 -2.77
CA LEU A 72 10.45 1.18 -3.38
C LEU A 72 11.35 1.04 -4.61
N LEU A 73 12.31 0.11 -4.60
CA LEU A 73 13.13 -0.19 -5.79
C LEU A 73 12.26 -0.72 -6.94
N ILE A 74 11.32 -1.62 -6.64
CA ILE A 74 10.44 -2.24 -7.63
C ILE A 74 9.51 -1.17 -8.23
N GLU A 75 8.89 -0.33 -7.40
CA GLU A 75 8.06 0.80 -7.84
C GLU A 75 8.86 1.76 -8.74
N LEU A 76 10.11 2.07 -8.39
CA LEU A 76 11.00 2.91 -9.21
C LEU A 76 11.24 2.29 -10.60
N GLU A 77 11.51 0.98 -10.69
CA GLU A 77 11.70 0.30 -11.97
C GLU A 77 10.41 0.24 -12.79
N ILE A 78 9.24 0.03 -12.16
CA ILE A 78 7.93 0.03 -12.83
C ILE A 78 7.64 1.41 -13.43
N ASN A 79 7.81 2.48 -12.64
CA ASN A 79 7.55 3.85 -13.08
C ASN A 79 8.40 4.27 -14.28
N ASN A 80 9.58 3.66 -14.43
CA ASN A 80 10.49 3.92 -15.55
C ASN A 80 10.43 2.86 -16.66
N GLY A 81 9.36 2.05 -16.69
CA GLY A 81 9.10 1.08 -17.76
C GLY A 81 10.02 -0.16 -17.75
N GLN A 82 10.82 -0.37 -16.71
CA GLN A 82 11.79 -1.45 -16.60
C GLN A 82 11.16 -2.73 -15.99
N LEU A 83 10.07 -3.20 -16.60
CA LEU A 83 9.28 -4.33 -16.07
C LEU A 83 10.11 -5.62 -15.89
N ILE A 84 11.05 -5.91 -16.78
CA ILE A 84 11.92 -7.09 -16.70
C ILE A 84 12.80 -7.02 -15.45
N LYS A 85 13.38 -5.83 -15.17
CA LYS A 85 14.21 -5.62 -13.97
C LYS A 85 13.35 -5.68 -12.70
N ALA A 86 12.15 -5.11 -12.72
CA ALA A 86 11.21 -5.18 -11.62
C ALA A 86 10.88 -6.63 -11.24
N ARG A 87 10.57 -7.50 -12.23
CA ARG A 87 10.36 -8.95 -12.02
C ARG A 87 11.59 -9.63 -11.41
N ALA A 88 12.77 -9.39 -11.97
CA ALA A 88 14.00 -9.98 -11.48
C ALA A 88 14.32 -9.55 -10.03
N ASN A 89 14.06 -8.28 -9.69
CA ASN A 89 14.24 -7.77 -8.33
C ASN A 89 13.20 -8.34 -7.36
N LEU A 90 11.96 -8.56 -7.80
CA LEU A 90 10.91 -9.23 -7.02
C LEU A 90 11.27 -10.69 -6.69
N GLU A 91 11.78 -11.45 -7.66
CA GLU A 91 12.27 -12.81 -7.41
C GLU A 91 13.43 -12.82 -6.39
N LYS A 92 14.41 -11.92 -6.55
CA LYS A 92 15.51 -11.76 -5.58
C LYS A 92 15.00 -11.39 -4.18
N ALA A 93 14.02 -10.48 -4.11
CA ALA A 93 13.43 -10.04 -2.85
C ALA A 93 12.77 -11.22 -2.11
N ARG A 94 12.03 -12.08 -2.82
CA ARG A 94 11.39 -13.27 -2.26
C ARG A 94 12.38 -14.35 -1.85
N LEU A 95 13.42 -14.57 -2.64
CA LEU A 95 14.48 -15.51 -2.27
C LEU A 95 15.18 -15.08 -0.97
N ARG A 96 15.36 -13.76 -0.79
CA ARG A 96 15.99 -13.20 0.42
C ARG A 96 15.03 -13.13 1.61
N ASN A 97 13.75 -12.87 1.36
CA ASN A 97 12.69 -12.71 2.34
C ASN A 97 11.54 -13.68 2.01
N PRO A 98 11.69 -14.98 2.32
CA PRO A 98 10.66 -15.97 2.05
C PRO A 98 9.41 -15.70 2.89
N ALA A 99 8.26 -16.24 2.48
CA ALA A 99 6.99 -16.14 3.22
C ALA A 99 6.57 -14.69 3.55
N THR A 100 6.86 -13.75 2.65
CA THR A 100 6.48 -12.33 2.78
C THR A 100 5.30 -12.01 1.86
N PRO A 101 4.08 -11.80 2.38
CA PRO A 101 2.89 -11.56 1.58
C PRO A 101 2.96 -10.32 0.69
N GLU A 102 3.59 -9.24 1.16
CA GLU A 102 3.67 -7.96 0.45
C GLU A 102 4.46 -8.07 -0.86
N LEU A 103 5.50 -8.90 -0.89
CA LEU A 103 6.29 -9.17 -2.09
C LEU A 103 5.51 -10.01 -3.11
N TRP A 104 4.71 -10.96 -2.63
CA TRP A 104 3.78 -11.72 -3.47
C TRP A 104 2.71 -10.81 -4.07
N LEU A 105 2.09 -9.94 -3.26
CA LEU A 105 1.09 -8.99 -3.72
C LEU A 105 1.66 -8.02 -4.77
N ALA A 106 2.86 -7.50 -4.54
CA ALA A 106 3.56 -6.65 -5.51
C ALA A 106 3.80 -7.37 -6.85
N SER A 107 4.11 -8.67 -6.82
CA SER A 107 4.28 -9.47 -8.05
C SER A 107 2.97 -9.67 -8.79
N VAL A 108 1.89 -9.96 -8.07
CA VAL A 108 0.55 -10.10 -8.65
C VAL A 108 0.16 -8.80 -9.34
N ARG A 109 0.27 -7.66 -8.65
CA ARG A 109 -0.10 -6.35 -9.19
C ARG A 109 0.77 -5.94 -10.39
N LEU A 110 2.06 -6.27 -10.38
CA LEU A 110 2.94 -6.04 -11.54
C LEU A 110 2.41 -6.76 -12.78
N GLU A 111 2.04 -8.05 -12.66
CA GLU A 111 1.55 -8.82 -13.79
C GLU A 111 0.15 -8.39 -14.24
N VAL A 112 -0.74 -8.03 -13.30
CA VAL A 112 -2.06 -7.46 -13.62
C VAL A 112 -1.89 -6.17 -14.42
N ASN A 113 -1.02 -5.27 -13.97
CA ASN A 113 -0.75 -4.00 -14.66
C ASN A 113 -0.07 -4.20 -16.02
N ALA A 114 0.71 -5.27 -16.19
CA ALA A 114 1.30 -5.66 -17.46
C ALA A 114 0.31 -6.37 -18.41
N GLY A 115 -0.94 -6.62 -17.98
CA GLY A 115 -1.96 -7.34 -18.76
C GLY A 115 -1.84 -8.87 -18.71
N ASN A 116 -0.88 -9.41 -17.95
CA ASN A 116 -0.58 -10.83 -17.84
C ASN A 116 -1.44 -11.52 -16.76
N VAL A 117 -2.76 -11.51 -16.94
CA VAL A 117 -3.71 -12.00 -15.91
C VAL A 117 -3.47 -13.48 -15.54
N GLN A 118 -3.11 -14.33 -16.50
CA GLN A 118 -2.81 -15.74 -16.21
C GLN A 118 -1.60 -15.90 -15.31
N GLN A 119 -0.53 -15.14 -15.59
CA GLN A 119 0.66 -15.15 -14.74
C GLN A 119 0.33 -14.61 -13.34
N ALA A 120 -0.45 -13.53 -13.24
CA ALA A 120 -0.91 -13.02 -11.95
C ALA A 120 -1.65 -14.09 -11.13
N LYS A 121 -2.51 -14.90 -11.76
CA LYS A 121 -3.23 -16.01 -11.09
C LYS A 121 -2.27 -17.10 -10.59
N VAL A 122 -1.23 -17.41 -11.35
CA VAL A 122 -0.18 -18.34 -10.91
C VAL A 122 0.57 -17.77 -9.70
N MET A 123 0.93 -16.48 -9.75
CA MET A 123 1.67 -15.82 -8.67
C MET A 123 0.86 -15.74 -7.38
N ILE A 124 -0.44 -15.42 -7.45
CA ILE A 124 -1.28 -15.34 -6.25
C ILE A 124 -1.51 -16.72 -5.65
N ALA A 125 -1.69 -17.76 -6.47
CA ALA A 125 -1.82 -19.14 -5.98
C ALA A 125 -0.57 -19.61 -5.23
N ARG A 126 0.63 -19.31 -5.76
CA ARG A 126 1.91 -19.59 -5.07
C ARG A 126 2.04 -18.79 -3.78
N GLY A 127 1.74 -17.49 -3.81
CA GLY A 127 1.78 -16.65 -2.63
C GLY A 127 0.84 -17.14 -1.52
N MET A 128 -0.35 -17.63 -1.87
CA MET A 128 -1.30 -18.21 -0.91
C MET A 128 -0.85 -19.58 -0.37
N GLN A 129 -0.06 -20.35 -1.13
CA GLN A 129 0.52 -21.60 -0.63
C GLN A 129 1.61 -21.33 0.41
N GLU A 130 2.47 -20.33 0.16
CA GLU A 130 3.51 -19.94 1.12
C GLU A 130 2.95 -19.17 2.32
N CYS A 131 1.94 -18.34 2.10
CA CYS A 131 1.35 -17.45 3.10
C CYS A 131 -0.18 -17.66 3.21
N PRO A 132 -0.65 -18.81 3.73
CA PRO A 132 -2.06 -19.18 3.70
C PRO A 132 -2.95 -18.30 4.59
N SER A 133 -2.40 -17.68 5.62
CA SER A 133 -3.09 -16.79 6.57
C SER A 133 -2.96 -15.30 6.23
N ALA A 134 -2.37 -14.95 5.08
CA ALA A 134 -2.17 -13.56 4.71
C ALA A 134 -3.40 -12.95 4.04
N GLY A 135 -4.17 -12.15 4.79
CA GLY A 135 -5.42 -11.60 4.28
C GLY A 135 -5.27 -10.62 3.11
N ILE A 136 -4.12 -9.95 2.97
CA ILE A 136 -3.84 -9.09 1.80
C ILE A 136 -3.87 -9.87 0.47
N LEU A 137 -3.41 -11.13 0.49
CA LEU A 137 -3.42 -12.00 -0.70
C LEU A 137 -4.82 -12.53 -0.96
N TRP A 138 -5.56 -12.90 0.09
CA TRP A 138 -6.96 -13.30 -0.04
C TRP A 138 -7.84 -12.19 -0.59
N ALA A 139 -7.64 -10.96 -0.12
CA ALA A 139 -8.37 -9.78 -0.58
C ALA A 139 -8.17 -9.57 -2.10
N GLU A 140 -6.93 -9.65 -2.58
CA GLU A 140 -6.63 -9.54 -4.01
C GLU A 140 -7.21 -10.74 -4.80
N ALA A 141 -7.08 -11.96 -4.27
CA ALA A 141 -7.58 -13.17 -4.90
C ALA A 141 -9.10 -13.13 -5.12
N ILE A 142 -9.87 -12.56 -4.18
CA ILE A 142 -11.32 -12.39 -4.34
C ILE A 142 -11.65 -11.56 -5.58
N PHE A 143 -10.93 -10.47 -5.85
CA PHE A 143 -11.23 -9.60 -7.00
C PHE A 143 -10.68 -10.13 -8.34
N MET A 144 -9.65 -10.97 -8.29
CA MET A 144 -9.11 -11.67 -9.47
C MET A 144 -10.01 -12.80 -9.99
N GLU A 145 -10.89 -13.35 -9.15
CA GLU A 145 -11.88 -14.34 -9.59
C GLU A 145 -13.02 -13.70 -10.39
N ALA A 146 -13.65 -14.52 -11.24
CA ALA A 146 -14.85 -14.11 -11.96
C ALA A 146 -15.97 -13.74 -10.97
N ARG A 147 -16.79 -12.74 -11.31
CA ARG A 147 -17.86 -12.20 -10.44
C ARG A 147 -18.69 -13.28 -9.71
N PRO A 148 -19.17 -14.37 -10.35
CA PRO A 148 -19.95 -15.40 -9.66
C PRO A 148 -19.18 -16.18 -8.59
N GLN A 149 -17.86 -16.31 -8.75
CA GLN A 149 -16.99 -17.12 -7.88
C GLN A 149 -16.46 -16.32 -6.67
N ARG A 150 -16.47 -14.98 -6.75
CA ARG A 150 -15.96 -14.09 -5.71
C ARG A 150 -16.59 -14.35 -4.34
N LYS A 151 -17.90 -14.62 -4.30
CA LYS A 151 -18.62 -14.92 -3.06
C LYS A 151 -18.07 -16.18 -2.38
N SER A 152 -17.90 -17.28 -3.13
CA SER A 152 -17.34 -18.52 -2.58
C SER A 152 -15.92 -18.29 -2.07
N LYS A 153 -15.08 -17.62 -2.88
CA LYS A 153 -13.70 -17.30 -2.51
C LYS A 153 -13.61 -16.44 -1.24
N SER A 154 -14.53 -15.49 -1.08
CA SER A 154 -14.57 -14.62 0.10
C SER A 154 -14.90 -15.38 1.38
N VAL A 155 -15.77 -16.40 1.30
CA VAL A 155 -16.08 -17.28 2.43
C VAL A 155 -14.86 -18.12 2.80
N ASP A 156 -14.12 -18.62 1.82
CA ASP A 156 -12.87 -19.34 2.08
C ASP A 156 -11.82 -18.45 2.73
N GLY A 157 -11.69 -17.20 2.26
CA GLY A 157 -10.82 -16.19 2.86
C GLY A 157 -11.18 -15.90 4.32
N LEU A 158 -12.47 -15.72 4.63
CA LEU A 158 -12.94 -15.50 6.01
C LEU A 158 -12.66 -16.70 6.93
N LYS A 159 -12.73 -17.93 6.42
CA LYS A 159 -12.40 -19.14 7.18
C LYS A 159 -10.91 -19.29 7.45
N LYS A 160 -10.06 -18.83 6.54
CA LYS A 160 -8.59 -18.97 6.63
C LYS A 160 -7.93 -17.83 7.40
N CYS A 161 -8.42 -16.61 7.22
CA CYS A 161 -7.91 -15.40 7.84
C CYS A 161 -9.04 -14.76 8.65
N GLU A 162 -9.50 -15.47 9.68
CA GLU A 162 -10.55 -14.95 10.55
C GLU A 162 -10.05 -13.64 11.17
N HIS A 163 -10.89 -12.60 11.15
CA HIS A 163 -10.56 -11.27 11.68
C HIS A 163 -9.48 -10.46 10.93
N ASP A 164 -9.12 -10.82 9.70
CA ASP A 164 -8.20 -9.97 8.92
C ASP A 164 -8.93 -8.75 8.29
N PRO A 165 -8.41 -7.51 8.47
CA PRO A 165 -9.06 -6.30 7.96
C PRO A 165 -9.16 -6.26 6.44
N TYR A 166 -8.18 -6.78 5.71
CA TYR A 166 -8.15 -6.75 4.26
C TYR A 166 -9.21 -7.68 3.68
N VAL A 167 -9.43 -8.85 4.30
CA VAL A 167 -10.50 -9.77 3.90
C VAL A 167 -11.87 -9.17 4.18
N LEU A 168 -12.07 -8.58 5.37
CA LEU A 168 -13.33 -7.90 5.70
C LEU A 168 -13.60 -6.71 4.77
N MET A 169 -12.56 -5.95 4.44
CA MET A 169 -12.63 -4.85 3.46
C MET A 169 -12.99 -5.36 2.07
N ALA A 170 -12.42 -6.49 1.64
CA ALA A 170 -12.76 -7.11 0.36
C ALA A 170 -14.22 -7.60 0.32
N VAL A 171 -14.71 -8.19 1.40
CA VAL A 171 -16.13 -8.59 1.54
C VAL A 171 -17.05 -7.37 1.53
N SER A 172 -16.69 -6.29 2.21
CA SER A 172 -17.45 -5.03 2.21
C SER A 172 -17.57 -4.46 0.79
N LYS A 173 -16.44 -4.40 0.06
CA LYS A 173 -16.39 -3.98 -1.34
C LYS A 173 -17.16 -4.92 -2.27
N LEU A 174 -17.19 -6.23 -1.99
CA LEU A 174 -17.99 -7.20 -2.74
C LEU A 174 -19.49 -6.90 -2.61
N PHE A 175 -20.01 -6.74 -1.38
CA PHE A 175 -21.41 -6.36 -1.16
C PHE A 175 -21.76 -5.01 -1.81
N TRP A 176 -20.82 -4.06 -1.77
CA TRP A 176 -20.98 -2.78 -2.45
C TRP A 176 -21.09 -2.97 -3.98
N SER A 177 -20.23 -3.78 -4.60
CA SER A 177 -20.28 -4.06 -6.05
C SER A 177 -21.60 -4.73 -6.49
N GLU A 178 -22.20 -5.52 -5.60
CA GLU A 178 -23.50 -6.18 -5.83
C GLU A 178 -24.70 -5.29 -5.47
N ARG A 179 -24.47 -4.01 -5.14
CA ARG A 179 -25.49 -3.02 -4.74
C ARG A 179 -26.31 -3.39 -3.50
N ARG A 180 -25.76 -4.24 -2.63
CA ARG A 180 -26.38 -4.61 -1.34
C ARG A 180 -25.94 -3.64 -0.26
N ILE A 181 -26.49 -2.42 -0.29
CA ILE A 181 -26.02 -1.27 0.50
C ILE A 181 -26.07 -1.52 2.01
N ASP A 182 -27.16 -2.05 2.54
CA ASP A 182 -27.30 -2.28 3.99
C ASP A 182 -26.26 -3.27 4.51
N LYS A 183 -26.06 -4.38 3.78
CA LYS A 183 -25.02 -5.36 4.10
C LYS A 183 -23.63 -4.78 3.95
N ALA A 184 -23.36 -4.04 2.87
CA ALA A 184 -22.07 -3.39 2.68
C ALA A 184 -21.73 -2.48 3.87
N ARG A 185 -22.69 -1.67 4.33
CA ARG A 185 -22.54 -0.79 5.49
C ARG A 185 -22.29 -1.57 6.79
N GLU A 186 -22.99 -2.67 7.02
CA GLU A 186 -22.75 -3.55 8.17
C GLU A 186 -21.32 -4.08 8.18
N TRP A 187 -20.85 -4.60 7.04
CA TRP A 187 -19.50 -5.13 6.90
C TRP A 187 -18.41 -4.05 6.98
N PHE A 188 -18.66 -2.84 6.46
CA PHE A 188 -17.75 -1.71 6.65
C PHE A 188 -17.62 -1.32 8.12
N ASN A 189 -18.74 -1.20 8.84
CA ASN A 189 -18.73 -0.93 10.28
C ASN A 189 -17.96 -2.02 11.05
N ARG A 190 -18.16 -3.29 10.68
CA ARG A 190 -17.40 -4.40 11.27
C ARG A 190 -15.90 -4.28 10.98
N THR A 191 -15.51 -3.88 9.78
CA THR A 191 -14.11 -3.73 9.36
C THR A 191 -13.40 -2.64 10.16
N VAL A 192 -13.96 -1.42 10.22
CA VAL A 192 -13.35 -0.30 10.93
C VAL A 192 -13.40 -0.46 12.46
N LYS A 193 -14.36 -1.23 12.99
CA LYS A 193 -14.41 -1.56 14.42
C LYS A 193 -13.31 -2.54 14.83
N LEU A 194 -12.96 -3.46 13.94
CA LEU A 194 -11.92 -4.44 14.21
C LEU A 194 -10.53 -3.81 14.10
N GLU A 195 -10.32 -3.01 13.06
CA GLU A 195 -9.02 -2.41 12.74
C GLU A 195 -9.17 -0.91 12.53
N THR A 196 -9.11 -0.17 13.65
CA THR A 196 -9.29 1.28 13.69
C THR A 196 -8.09 2.05 13.15
N ASP A 197 -6.90 1.44 13.12
CA ASP A 197 -5.64 2.11 12.72
C ASP A 197 -5.35 2.03 11.21
N ASN A 198 -6.15 1.25 10.45
CA ASN A 198 -5.99 1.13 9.01
C ASN A 198 -6.78 2.22 8.27
N GLY A 199 -6.09 3.25 7.80
CA GLY A 199 -6.66 4.39 7.09
C GLY A 199 -7.28 4.06 5.74
N ASP A 200 -6.80 3.00 5.06
CA ASP A 200 -7.43 2.54 3.81
C ASP A 200 -8.85 2.02 4.08
N CYS A 201 -9.08 1.43 5.25
CA CYS A 201 -10.40 0.95 5.62
C CYS A 201 -11.39 2.11 5.82
N TRP A 202 -10.94 3.16 6.50
CA TRP A 202 -11.72 4.40 6.67
C TRP A 202 -11.98 5.09 5.34
N ALA A 203 -10.98 5.22 4.47
CA ALA A 203 -11.13 5.86 3.17
C ALA A 203 -12.10 5.10 2.26
N ALA A 204 -12.05 3.77 2.25
CA ALA A 204 -13.01 2.96 1.49
C ALA A 204 -14.44 3.12 2.03
N PHE A 205 -14.61 3.14 3.35
CA PHE A 205 -15.92 3.33 3.98
C PHE A 205 -16.47 4.73 3.73
N TYR A 206 -15.63 5.76 3.85
CA TYR A 206 -16.03 7.13 3.55
C TYR A 206 -16.43 7.29 2.07
N LYS A 207 -15.67 6.71 1.13
CA LYS A 207 -16.06 6.70 -0.29
C LYS A 207 -17.41 6.01 -0.52
N PHE A 208 -17.69 4.92 0.19
CA PHE A 208 -18.98 4.24 0.12
C PHE A 208 -20.13 5.13 0.61
N GLU A 209 -19.97 5.83 1.74
CA GLU A 209 -21.02 6.73 2.26
C GLU A 209 -21.18 8.00 1.42
N LEU A 210 -20.12 8.49 0.77
CA LEU A 210 -20.22 9.59 -0.21
C LEU A 210 -21.14 9.22 -1.40
N MET A 211 -21.22 7.94 -1.76
CA MET A 211 -22.02 7.48 -2.91
C MET A 211 -23.41 6.98 -2.52
N ASN A 212 -23.59 6.45 -1.32
CA ASN A 212 -24.81 5.73 -0.93
C ASN A 212 -25.38 6.14 0.43
N GLY A 213 -24.76 7.10 1.12
CA GLY A 213 -25.12 7.54 2.47
C GLY A 213 -25.64 8.97 2.51
N THR A 214 -26.17 9.36 3.67
CA THR A 214 -26.57 10.74 3.95
C THR A 214 -25.38 11.60 4.38
N GLU A 215 -25.50 12.92 4.29
CA GLU A 215 -24.47 13.86 4.76
C GLU A 215 -24.11 13.65 6.25
N GLN A 216 -25.11 13.29 7.07
CA GLN A 216 -24.88 12.97 8.48
C GLN A 216 -24.00 11.71 8.64
N GLN A 217 -24.28 10.65 7.88
CA GLN A 217 -23.47 9.43 7.91
C GLN A 217 -22.03 9.70 7.44
N GLN A 218 -21.86 10.52 6.40
CA GLN A 218 -20.54 10.92 5.92
C GLN A 218 -19.76 11.68 7.01
N ALA A 219 -20.41 12.65 7.65
CA ALA A 219 -19.82 13.42 8.75
C ALA A 219 -19.43 12.52 9.93
N ASP A 220 -20.29 11.57 10.31
CA ASP A 220 -20.02 10.62 11.40
C ASP A 220 -18.79 9.76 11.11
N ILE A 221 -18.64 9.24 9.90
CA ILE A 221 -17.46 8.43 9.52
C ILE A 221 -16.20 9.29 9.53
N LYS A 222 -16.26 10.52 9.01
CA LYS A 222 -15.12 11.45 9.03
C LYS A 222 -14.70 11.78 10.46
N GLN A 223 -15.64 12.08 11.36
CA GLN A 223 -15.34 12.38 12.77
C GLN A 223 -14.74 11.16 13.49
N LYS A 224 -15.28 9.96 13.26
CA LYS A 224 -14.70 8.73 13.81
C LYS A 224 -13.26 8.54 13.33
N CYS A 225 -13.00 8.66 12.03
CA CYS A 225 -11.65 8.53 11.49
C CYS A 225 -10.68 9.55 12.10
N ILE A 226 -11.11 10.81 12.25
CA ILE A 226 -10.31 11.86 12.91
C ILE A 226 -9.99 11.47 14.36
N SER A 227 -10.98 10.94 15.10
CA SER A 227 -10.79 10.55 16.49
C SER A 227 -9.82 9.38 16.68
N PHE A 228 -9.78 8.44 15.73
CA PHE A 228 -8.90 7.26 15.80
C PHE A 228 -7.49 7.51 15.25
N GLU A 229 -7.27 8.58 14.48
CA GLU A 229 -5.97 8.96 13.90
C GLU A 229 -5.19 7.81 13.24
N PRO A 230 -5.76 7.14 12.21
CA PRO A 230 -5.12 5.97 11.61
C PRO A 230 -3.76 6.29 10.98
N ARG A 231 -2.83 5.34 11.09
CA ARG A 231 -1.44 5.47 10.63
C ARG A 231 -1.02 4.44 9.59
N HIS A 232 -1.80 3.37 9.46
CA HIS A 232 -1.53 2.27 8.53
C HIS A 232 -2.47 2.31 7.32
N GLY A 233 -2.23 1.42 6.35
CA GLY A 233 -2.86 1.46 5.03
C GLY A 233 -1.84 1.87 3.97
N GLU A 234 -1.88 1.21 2.83
CA GLU A 234 -0.97 1.43 1.71
C GLU A 234 -1.23 2.80 1.06
N LEU A 235 -2.49 3.07 0.69
CA LEU A 235 -2.87 4.34 0.08
C LEU A 235 -2.78 5.48 1.10
N TRP A 236 -3.22 5.23 2.33
CA TRP A 236 -3.11 6.17 3.44
C TRP A 236 -1.67 6.58 3.69
N CYS A 237 -0.76 5.60 3.84
CA CYS A 237 0.67 5.88 4.00
C CYS A 237 1.24 6.63 2.80
N ARG A 238 0.86 6.28 1.58
CA ARG A 238 1.34 6.95 0.36
C ARG A 238 0.97 8.43 0.36
N ILE A 239 -0.29 8.76 0.68
CA ILE A 239 -0.79 10.14 0.71
C ILE A 239 -0.24 10.91 1.92
N ALA A 240 -0.27 10.33 3.12
CA ALA A 240 0.18 10.98 4.36
C ALA A 240 1.70 11.20 4.40
N LYS A 241 2.49 10.36 3.71
CA LYS A 241 3.95 10.50 3.62
C LYS A 241 4.40 11.32 2.41
N ASP A 242 3.49 11.66 1.49
CA ASP A 242 3.80 12.60 0.42
C ASP A 242 4.22 13.94 1.04
N VAL A 243 5.36 14.45 0.58
CA VAL A 243 5.94 15.70 1.03
C VAL A 243 4.97 16.85 0.80
N LYS A 244 4.16 16.83 -0.27
CA LYS A 244 3.17 17.89 -0.55
C LYS A 244 2.06 17.97 0.51
N ASN A 245 1.79 16.86 1.19
CA ASN A 245 0.67 16.71 2.10
C ASN A 245 1.08 16.86 3.57
N TRP A 246 2.32 17.25 3.87
CA TRP A 246 2.87 17.19 5.23
C TRP A 246 2.13 18.05 6.27
N LYS A 247 1.41 19.09 5.83
CA LYS A 247 0.59 19.98 6.68
C LYS A 247 -0.87 19.54 6.81
N LEU A 248 -1.30 18.56 6.02
CA LEU A 248 -2.69 18.12 6.00
C LEU A 248 -3.04 17.37 7.28
N LYS A 249 -4.28 17.55 7.74
CA LYS A 249 -4.81 16.84 8.90
C LYS A 249 -5.41 15.50 8.47
N THR A 250 -5.68 14.63 9.45
CA THR A 250 -6.31 13.31 9.24
C THR A 250 -7.57 13.39 8.37
N GLY A 251 -8.43 14.39 8.59
CA GLY A 251 -9.65 14.58 7.80
C GLY A 251 -9.40 14.91 6.33
N ASP A 252 -8.37 15.71 6.03
CA ASP A 252 -8.00 16.07 4.65
C ASP A 252 -7.35 14.88 3.93
N ILE A 253 -6.51 14.12 4.65
CA ILE A 253 -5.90 12.88 4.15
C ILE A 253 -6.99 11.87 3.80
N LEU A 254 -8.01 11.71 4.65
CA LEU A 254 -9.15 10.83 4.40
C LEU A 254 -9.87 11.17 3.09
N GLU A 255 -10.16 12.45 2.87
CA GLU A 255 -10.82 12.91 1.65
C GLU A 255 -9.98 12.61 0.41
N LEU A 256 -8.68 12.92 0.44
CA LEU A 256 -7.76 12.62 -0.65
C LEU A 256 -7.67 11.12 -0.94
N CYS A 257 -7.58 10.28 0.10
CA CYS A 257 -7.61 8.82 -0.04
C CYS A 257 -8.93 8.37 -0.69
N ALA A 258 -10.07 8.86 -0.21
CA ALA A 258 -11.37 8.48 -0.74
C ALA A 258 -11.56 8.89 -2.21
N THR A 259 -11.03 10.04 -2.64
CA THR A 259 -11.03 10.45 -4.05
C THR A 259 -10.24 9.47 -4.91
N GLN A 260 -9.04 9.08 -4.47
CA GLN A 260 -8.13 8.21 -5.25
C GLN A 260 -8.51 6.73 -5.24
N MET A 261 -9.33 6.27 -4.28
CA MET A 261 -9.74 4.87 -4.23
C MET A 261 -10.61 4.48 -5.45
N PRO A 262 -10.38 3.32 -6.08
CA PRO A 262 -11.26 2.86 -7.14
C PRO A 262 -12.62 2.44 -6.56
N ILE A 263 -13.69 2.69 -7.33
CA ILE A 263 -15.01 2.13 -7.02
C ILE A 263 -14.96 0.63 -7.38
N PRO A 264 -15.44 -0.27 -6.50
CA PRO A 264 -15.50 -1.70 -6.82
C PRO A 264 -16.40 -1.97 -8.03
N ASN A 265 -15.87 -2.68 -9.03
CA ASN A 265 -16.58 -3.15 -10.24
C ASN A 265 -17.10 -4.58 -10.11
#